data_AF-A0A2M8T943-F1
#
_entry.id   AF-A0A2M8T943-F1
#
_cell.length_a   1.000
_cell.length_b   1.000
_cell.length_c   1.000
_cell.angle_alpha   90.00
_cell.angle_beta   90.00
_cell.angle_gamma   90.00
#
_symmetry.space_group_name_H-M   'P 1'
#
loop_
_entity.id
_entity.type
_entity.pdbx_description
1 polymer ?
#
loop_
_entity_poly.entity_id
_entity_poly.type
_entity_poly.pdbx_seq_one_letter_code
_entity_poly.pdbx_strand_id
1 'polypeptide(L)'
;MNTIDEIDNLCKNAIFIKCAYKTLIPSKKLEAAISNYSIPKSEEVIYLYDNTSLQNGKRGVAICSSGIYIKDISLNYIPWERFSKVSIEFRDKSLIKSSKFEIDGCNIYLDDNTMPLKEFAQLFMDIQNVLKGKEYTSERKLDINLSMSEKIDKLCKALSIEAKYIYKDSIEKYFFEEAKEKYSMKDSDEIIALYDTSLLKYGANGFIICSSGIYFKNFREKAKYISWQVLAKSELKGSEDNVLVGTYKFCPNPGCSPAILQLLKNIKEISLESQDCIEDSNELSEGNKTMNVIDKLNHLCEDALISNYCYKTMISTNKMMKVKKSYPIPDSEKIIALYDSSLFNNGKRGVAISENGIYIKNVWESVKYISWNNFIKCKIKLNGTDEILIGESSLMIYDEVENQLLEFLKQVQEIFLGKQDKKIEHTAEKMEQKSDDDKVYLDKNQTENKNGGSTESNIKVESKDEWRIAVDGKQYGTFDSKSLKSRINSGELKVENCYAWRPGMSEWMPFLQIEELKSLISNSGFEAPPLPDEINMSSQNDKKTDKIDINNCSLDDLLNLDCMNLKNSKLILDKRKDGMVFNSVEDVGQLLQLKPHQVEEIREKLSFNKNDFNLEYNNGKKESHSRLIDY
;
A
#
# COMPACT_ATOMS: atom_id res chain seq x y z
N MET A 1 5.28 19.92 -32.84
CA MET A 1 5.12 18.46 -32.69
C MET A 1 4.55 17.92 -33.98
N ASN A 2 4.85 16.67 -34.38
CA ASN A 2 4.13 16.06 -35.49
C ASN A 2 2.69 15.77 -35.01
N THR A 3 1.68 15.97 -35.85
CA THR A 3 0.27 15.69 -35.54
C THR A 3 0.08 14.26 -35.02
N ILE A 4 0.86 13.30 -35.53
CA ILE A 4 0.84 11.92 -35.05
C ILE A 4 1.37 11.78 -33.62
N ASP A 5 2.39 12.55 -33.22
CA ASP A 5 2.92 12.54 -31.84
C ASP A 5 1.87 13.07 -30.84
N GLU A 6 1.05 14.03 -31.27
CA GLU A 6 -0.04 14.56 -30.44
C GLU A 6 -1.18 13.54 -30.30
N ILE A 7 -1.56 12.84 -31.39
CA ILE A 7 -2.52 11.74 -31.35
C ILE A 7 -2.01 10.59 -30.46
N ASP A 8 -0.72 10.28 -30.57
CA ASP A 8 -0.04 9.28 -29.75
C ASP A 8 -0.17 9.61 -28.26
N ASN A 9 0.14 10.85 -27.88
CA ASN A 9 -0.02 11.34 -26.52
C ASN A 9 -1.48 11.30 -26.03
N LEU A 10 -2.45 11.62 -26.89
CA LEU A 10 -3.87 11.48 -26.53
C LEU A 10 -4.25 10.02 -26.26
N CYS A 11 -3.78 9.09 -27.11
CA CYS A 11 -4.05 7.67 -26.96
C CYS A 11 -3.36 7.08 -25.73
N LYS A 12 -2.13 7.50 -25.43
CA LYS A 12 -1.37 7.10 -24.24
C LYS A 12 -2.14 7.39 -22.95
N ASN A 13 -2.78 8.56 -22.89
CA ASN A 13 -3.54 9.01 -21.72
C ASN A 13 -4.96 8.42 -21.65
N ALA A 14 -5.44 7.79 -22.71
CA ALA A 14 -6.78 7.25 -22.80
C ALA A 14 -6.83 5.76 -22.43
N ILE A 15 -6.39 5.39 -21.23
CA ILE A 15 -6.36 3.98 -20.82
C ILE A 15 -7.75 3.54 -20.33
N PHE A 16 -8.44 2.74 -21.14
CA PHE A 16 -9.74 2.15 -20.80
C PHE A 16 -9.70 0.61 -20.80
N ILE A 17 -10.76 -0.01 -20.29
CA ILE A 17 -10.97 -1.46 -20.32
C ILE A 17 -11.05 -1.92 -21.78
N LYS A 18 -10.49 -3.10 -22.07
CA LYS A 18 -10.37 -3.67 -23.43
C LYS A 18 -9.56 -2.80 -24.42
N CYS A 19 -8.89 -1.78 -23.92
CA CYS A 19 -7.99 -0.96 -24.73
C CYS A 19 -6.54 -1.30 -24.44
N ALA A 20 -5.70 -1.17 -25.45
CA ALA A 20 -4.26 -1.27 -25.31
C ALA A 20 -3.56 -0.27 -26.22
N TYR A 21 -2.46 0.28 -25.74
CA TYR A 21 -1.67 1.31 -26.40
C TYR A 21 -0.30 0.76 -26.81
N LYS A 22 0.10 0.94 -28.07
CA LYS A 22 1.39 0.56 -28.65
C LYS A 22 1.96 -0.77 -28.13
N THR A 23 3.10 -0.71 -27.44
CA THR A 23 3.86 -1.86 -26.91
C THR A 23 3.12 -2.63 -25.83
N LEU A 24 2.03 -2.08 -25.29
CA LEU A 24 1.14 -2.75 -24.34
C LEU A 24 0.07 -3.60 -25.05
N ILE A 25 -0.06 -3.51 -26.38
CA ILE A 25 -0.94 -4.38 -27.15
C ILE A 25 -0.32 -5.78 -27.21
N PRO A 26 -0.96 -6.83 -26.64
CA PRO A 26 -0.42 -8.19 -26.71
C PRO A 26 -0.21 -8.63 -28.16
N SER A 27 0.95 -9.21 -28.49
CA SER A 27 1.34 -9.56 -29.86
C SER A 27 0.27 -10.38 -30.59
N LYS A 28 -0.32 -11.39 -29.94
CA LYS A 28 -1.42 -12.18 -30.50
C LYS A 28 -2.68 -11.35 -30.83
N LYS A 29 -3.01 -10.36 -30.00
CA LYS A 29 -4.15 -9.45 -30.25
C LYS A 29 -3.81 -8.49 -31.40
N LEU A 30 -2.57 -7.98 -31.45
CA LEU A 30 -2.09 -7.12 -32.53
C LEU A 30 -2.12 -7.84 -33.88
N GLU A 31 -1.61 -9.07 -33.95
CA GLU A 31 -1.65 -9.91 -35.16
C GLU A 31 -3.09 -10.19 -35.61
N ALA A 32 -3.98 -10.50 -34.67
CA ALA A 32 -5.39 -10.68 -34.95
C ALA A 32 -6.03 -9.39 -35.47
N ALA A 33 -5.74 -8.23 -34.87
CA ALA A 33 -6.25 -6.95 -35.35
C ALA A 33 -5.74 -6.65 -36.77
N ILE A 34 -4.43 -6.78 -37.00
CA ILE A 34 -3.82 -6.56 -38.33
C ILE A 34 -4.51 -7.40 -39.39
N SER A 35 -4.72 -8.68 -39.11
CA SER A 35 -5.39 -9.60 -40.05
C SER A 35 -6.87 -9.27 -40.23
N ASN A 36 -7.64 -9.07 -39.16
CA ASN A 36 -9.10 -8.95 -39.24
C ASN A 36 -9.56 -7.58 -39.74
N TYR A 37 -8.80 -6.52 -39.45
CA TYR A 37 -9.12 -5.14 -39.81
C TYR A 37 -8.54 -4.78 -41.19
N SER A 38 -7.74 -5.68 -41.78
CA SER A 38 -6.99 -5.44 -43.02
C SER A 38 -6.04 -4.24 -42.90
N ILE A 39 -5.39 -4.10 -41.74
CA ILE A 39 -4.38 -3.08 -41.49
C ILE A 39 -3.10 -3.49 -42.26
N PRO A 40 -2.49 -2.61 -43.06
CA PRO A 40 -1.22 -2.89 -43.73
C PRO A 40 -0.13 -3.25 -42.71
N LYS A 41 0.74 -4.22 -43.01
CA LYS A 41 1.83 -4.61 -42.09
C LYS A 41 2.84 -3.49 -41.82
N SER A 42 2.91 -2.49 -42.70
CA SER A 42 3.76 -1.30 -42.54
C SER A 42 3.14 -0.22 -41.64
N GLU A 43 1.86 -0.37 -41.30
CA GLU A 43 1.10 0.59 -40.53
C GLU A 43 1.36 0.37 -39.04
N GLU A 44 1.67 1.44 -38.30
CA GLU A 44 1.81 1.37 -36.85
C GLU A 44 0.44 1.44 -36.19
N VAL A 45 0.11 0.46 -35.34
CA VAL A 45 -1.09 0.49 -34.50
C VAL A 45 -0.76 1.19 -33.19
N ILE A 46 -1.27 2.40 -33.03
CA ILE A 46 -1.06 3.25 -31.86
C ILE A 46 -1.95 2.80 -30.71
N TYR A 47 -3.21 2.49 -31.02
CA TYR A 47 -4.22 2.18 -30.01
C TYR A 47 -5.22 1.16 -30.53
N LEU A 48 -5.57 0.18 -29.71
CA LEU A 48 -6.54 -0.86 -30.06
C LEU A 48 -7.61 -0.93 -28.97
N TYR A 49 -8.86 -0.69 -29.36
CA TYR A 49 -10.05 -1.05 -28.59
C TYR A 49 -10.62 -2.35 -29.13
N ASP A 50 -10.67 -3.38 -28.29
CA ASP A 50 -11.09 -4.73 -28.67
C ASP A 50 -12.45 -5.08 -28.07
N ASN A 51 -13.52 -4.98 -28.87
CA ASN A 51 -14.88 -5.26 -28.39
C ASN A 51 -15.28 -6.74 -28.50
N THR A 52 -14.33 -7.67 -28.56
CA THR A 52 -14.67 -9.10 -28.53
C THR A 52 -14.83 -9.58 -27.09
N SER A 53 -15.80 -10.46 -26.83
CA SER A 53 -16.04 -10.99 -25.47
C SER A 53 -14.84 -11.72 -24.87
N LEU A 54 -13.97 -12.26 -25.74
CA LEU A 54 -12.73 -12.95 -25.35
C LEU A 54 -11.49 -12.06 -25.52
N GLN A 55 -11.67 -10.79 -25.90
CA GLN A 55 -10.61 -9.86 -26.26
C GLN A 55 -9.50 -10.49 -27.12
N ASN A 56 -9.87 -11.07 -28.25
CA ASN A 56 -8.95 -11.71 -29.17
C ASN A 56 -8.53 -10.80 -30.34
N GLY A 57 -8.82 -9.51 -30.27
CA GLY A 57 -8.44 -8.49 -31.25
C GLY A 57 -9.19 -8.59 -32.58
N LYS A 58 -10.30 -9.32 -32.67
CA LYS A 58 -11.00 -9.56 -33.95
C LYS A 58 -12.08 -8.54 -34.31
N ARG A 59 -12.54 -7.72 -33.37
CA ARG A 59 -13.58 -6.67 -33.56
C ARG A 59 -13.29 -5.46 -32.70
N GLY A 60 -13.77 -4.30 -33.11
CA GLY A 60 -13.54 -3.02 -32.41
C GLY A 60 -12.89 -1.97 -33.30
N VAL A 61 -11.97 -1.20 -32.73
CA VAL A 61 -11.37 -0.01 -33.36
C VAL A 61 -9.86 -0.01 -33.17
N ALA A 62 -9.10 0.23 -34.23
CA ALA A 62 -7.67 0.48 -34.17
C ALA A 62 -7.38 1.90 -34.67
N ILE A 63 -6.67 2.69 -33.87
CA ILE A 63 -6.10 3.97 -34.28
C ILE A 63 -4.67 3.71 -34.71
N CYS A 64 -4.35 4.13 -35.93
CA CYS A 64 -3.09 3.85 -36.60
C CYS A 64 -2.42 5.14 -37.07
N SER A 65 -1.16 5.09 -37.51
CA SER A 65 -0.44 6.26 -38.01
C SER A 65 -1.13 7.02 -39.17
N SER A 66 -1.93 6.37 -40.01
CA SER A 66 -2.59 6.96 -41.19
C SER A 66 -4.09 7.22 -41.03
N GLY A 67 -4.73 6.62 -40.02
CA GLY A 67 -6.17 6.75 -39.83
C GLY A 67 -6.75 5.79 -38.79
N ILE A 68 -8.07 5.59 -38.86
CA ILE A 68 -8.82 4.71 -37.97
C ILE A 68 -9.33 3.51 -38.75
N TYR A 69 -9.08 2.32 -38.24
CA TYR A 69 -9.63 1.07 -38.75
C TYR A 69 -10.76 0.59 -37.84
N ILE A 70 -11.91 0.23 -38.42
CA ILE A 70 -13.09 -0.20 -37.67
C ILE A 70 -13.53 -1.56 -38.20
N LYS A 71 -13.57 -2.55 -37.30
CA LYS A 71 -14.00 -3.90 -37.65
C LYS A 71 -15.39 -4.17 -37.08
N ASP A 72 -16.41 -3.70 -37.82
CA ASP A 72 -17.82 -4.07 -37.54
C ASP A 72 -18.79 -3.89 -38.74
N ILE A 73 -18.39 -3.24 -39.84
CA ILE A 73 -19.29 -2.81 -40.93
C ILE A 73 -18.56 -2.59 -42.28
N SER A 74 -19.28 -2.13 -43.31
CA SER A 74 -18.87 -1.97 -44.71
C SER A 74 -17.70 -1.01 -44.98
N LEU A 75 -17.34 -0.14 -44.04
CA LEU A 75 -16.20 0.78 -44.13
C LEU A 75 -15.17 0.39 -43.07
N ASN A 76 -14.04 -0.17 -43.51
CA ASN A 76 -13.00 -0.69 -42.61
C ASN A 76 -11.93 0.34 -42.25
N TYR A 77 -11.88 1.50 -42.94
CA TYR A 77 -10.80 2.48 -42.79
C TYR A 77 -11.28 3.92 -43.04
N ILE A 78 -10.92 4.83 -42.13
CA ILE A 78 -11.19 6.27 -42.21
C ILE A 78 -9.83 7.01 -42.12
N PRO A 79 -9.29 7.54 -43.23
CA PRO A 79 -8.03 8.29 -43.21
C PRO A 79 -8.20 9.61 -42.45
N TRP A 80 -7.10 10.15 -41.93
CA TRP A 80 -7.12 11.37 -41.10
C TRP A 80 -7.78 12.59 -41.78
N GLU A 81 -7.55 12.78 -43.08
CA GLU A 81 -8.14 13.89 -43.83
C GLU A 81 -9.68 13.79 -43.89
N ARG A 82 -10.22 12.57 -43.90
CA ARG A 82 -11.66 12.32 -43.84
C ARG A 82 -12.14 12.42 -42.41
N PHE A 83 -11.46 11.78 -41.46
CA PHE A 83 -11.84 11.78 -40.05
C PHE A 83 -11.90 13.19 -39.46
N SER A 84 -11.04 14.12 -39.91
CA SER A 84 -11.09 15.53 -39.48
C SER A 84 -12.39 16.26 -39.88
N LYS A 85 -13.15 15.75 -40.86
CA LYS A 85 -14.33 16.44 -41.42
C LYS A 85 -15.66 15.82 -41.03
N VAL A 86 -15.65 14.57 -40.56
CA VAL A 86 -16.88 13.82 -40.28
C VAL A 86 -17.50 14.24 -38.96
N SER A 87 -18.83 14.20 -38.88
CA SER A 87 -19.51 14.38 -37.60
C SER A 87 -19.33 13.14 -36.73
N ILE A 88 -19.19 13.37 -35.44
CA ILE A 88 -19.23 12.35 -34.41
C ILE A 88 -20.58 12.49 -33.71
N GLU A 89 -21.45 11.50 -33.85
CA GLU A 89 -22.77 11.47 -33.20
C GLU A 89 -22.83 10.45 -32.08
N PHE A 90 -23.44 10.85 -30.98
CA PHE A 90 -23.67 10.00 -29.81
C PHE A 90 -25.15 9.68 -29.69
N ARG A 91 -25.49 8.40 -29.60
CA ARG A 91 -26.87 7.97 -29.35
C ARG A 91 -26.89 7.02 -28.17
N ASP A 92 -27.22 7.57 -27.01
CA ASP A 92 -27.61 6.78 -25.85
C ASP A 92 -28.96 6.13 -26.14
N LYS A 93 -28.98 4.81 -26.35
CA LYS A 93 -30.22 4.07 -26.53
C LYS A 93 -30.54 3.40 -25.20
N SER A 94 -31.29 4.10 -24.35
CA SER A 94 -31.77 3.60 -23.05
C SER A 94 -32.54 2.26 -23.09
N LEU A 95 -32.88 1.74 -24.28
CA LEU A 95 -33.66 0.50 -24.48
C LEU A 95 -32.81 -0.70 -24.93
N ILE A 96 -31.55 -0.52 -25.34
CA ILE A 96 -30.66 -1.60 -25.76
C ILE A 96 -29.42 -1.51 -24.85
N LYS A 97 -28.97 -2.61 -24.26
CA LYS A 97 -27.77 -2.67 -23.38
C LYS A 97 -26.43 -2.38 -24.10
N SER A 98 -26.47 -1.59 -25.17
CA SER A 98 -25.30 -1.17 -25.90
C SER A 98 -25.46 0.27 -26.36
N SER A 99 -24.47 1.07 -26.00
CA SER A 99 -24.34 2.40 -26.52
C SER A 99 -23.76 2.39 -27.92
N LYS A 100 -24.27 3.32 -28.72
CA LYS A 100 -23.91 3.46 -30.12
C LYS A 100 -23.14 4.77 -30.32
N PHE A 101 -21.95 4.63 -30.88
CA PHE A 101 -21.12 5.74 -31.33
C PHE A 101 -21.07 5.72 -32.85
N GLU A 102 -21.39 6.83 -33.53
CA GLU A 102 -21.43 6.89 -34.98
C GLU A 102 -20.38 7.88 -35.50
N ILE A 103 -19.48 7.39 -36.35
CA ILE A 103 -18.48 8.19 -37.05
C ILE A 103 -18.73 8.02 -38.54
N ASP A 104 -19.15 9.07 -39.26
CA ASP A 104 -19.27 9.00 -40.73
C ASP A 104 -20.18 7.87 -41.24
N GLY A 105 -21.34 7.70 -40.60
CA GLY A 105 -22.26 6.59 -40.86
C GLY A 105 -21.78 5.23 -40.35
N CYS A 106 -20.58 5.16 -39.76
CA CYS A 106 -20.00 3.96 -39.22
C CYS A 106 -20.39 3.79 -37.75
N ASN A 107 -21.13 2.73 -37.46
CA ASN A 107 -21.61 2.41 -36.12
C ASN A 107 -20.57 1.59 -35.36
N ILE A 108 -20.08 2.15 -34.26
CA ILE A 108 -19.21 1.50 -33.29
C ILE A 108 -20.08 1.17 -32.08
N TYR A 109 -20.26 -0.12 -31.83
CA TYR A 109 -20.97 -0.58 -30.65
C TYR A 109 -19.98 -0.68 -29.50
N LEU A 110 -20.29 -0.02 -28.38
CA LEU A 110 -19.54 -0.17 -27.14
C LEU A 110 -20.33 -1.08 -26.19
N ASP A 111 -19.63 -1.94 -25.46
CA ASP A 111 -20.22 -2.71 -24.37
C ASP A 111 -20.28 -1.82 -23.12
N ASP A 112 -21.49 -1.37 -22.78
CA ASP A 112 -21.79 -0.40 -21.72
C ASP A 112 -21.23 -0.77 -20.35
N ASN A 113 -20.96 -2.06 -20.11
CA ASN A 113 -20.42 -2.53 -18.84
C ASN A 113 -18.92 -2.31 -18.71
N THR A 114 -18.23 -1.96 -19.80
CA THR A 114 -16.75 -1.99 -19.85
C THR A 114 -16.13 -0.67 -20.23
N MET A 115 -16.85 0.23 -20.91
CA MET A 115 -16.27 1.49 -21.36
C MET A 115 -17.21 2.63 -21.07
N PRO A 116 -16.78 3.66 -20.33
CA PRO A 116 -17.58 4.85 -20.18
C PRO A 116 -17.48 5.59 -21.53
N LEU A 117 -18.57 5.46 -22.29
CA LEU A 117 -18.69 5.85 -23.69
C LEU A 117 -18.41 7.33 -23.92
N LYS A 118 -18.65 8.19 -22.90
CA LYS A 118 -18.35 9.63 -22.98
C LYS A 118 -16.85 9.86 -23.14
N GLU A 119 -16.02 9.10 -22.43
CA GLU A 119 -14.57 9.24 -22.42
C GLU A 119 -13.95 8.70 -23.70
N PHE A 120 -14.51 7.62 -24.26
CA PHE A 120 -14.11 7.15 -25.59
C PHE A 120 -14.50 8.15 -26.67
N ALA A 121 -15.74 8.66 -26.66
CA ALA A 121 -16.17 9.69 -27.58
C ALA A 121 -15.30 10.95 -27.48
N GLN A 122 -14.94 11.34 -26.26
CA GLN A 122 -14.05 12.47 -26.01
C GLN A 122 -12.67 12.25 -26.67
N LEU A 123 -12.09 11.05 -26.60
CA LEU A 123 -10.83 10.74 -27.29
C LEU A 123 -10.91 11.05 -28.79
N PHE A 124 -11.97 10.64 -29.47
CA PHE A 124 -12.14 10.93 -30.90
C PHE A 124 -12.33 12.42 -31.19
N MET A 125 -13.04 13.14 -30.32
CA MET A 125 -13.18 14.60 -30.45
C MET A 125 -11.84 15.31 -30.26
N ASP A 126 -11.02 14.86 -29.30
CA ASP A 126 -9.69 15.39 -29.06
C ASP A 126 -8.77 15.17 -30.26
N ILE A 127 -8.78 13.95 -30.83
CA ILE A 127 -8.06 13.62 -32.06
C ILE A 127 -8.52 14.51 -33.22
N GLN A 128 -9.82 14.74 -33.39
CA GLN A 128 -10.32 15.66 -34.41
C GLN A 128 -9.85 17.09 -34.21
N ASN A 129 -9.73 17.56 -32.96
CA ASN A 129 -9.25 18.91 -32.66
C ASN A 129 -7.77 19.07 -33.03
N VAL A 130 -6.93 18.08 -32.69
CA VAL A 130 -5.53 17.98 -33.11
C VAL A 130 -5.41 18.03 -34.64
N LEU A 131 -6.19 17.20 -35.34
CA LEU A 131 -6.19 17.18 -36.81
C LEU A 131 -6.64 18.49 -37.46
N LYS A 132 -7.47 19.29 -36.76
CA LYS A 132 -7.93 20.61 -37.22
C LYS A 132 -6.96 21.74 -36.87
N GLY A 133 -5.83 21.44 -36.21
CA GLY A 133 -4.88 22.44 -35.71
C GLY A 133 -5.49 23.35 -34.65
N LYS A 134 -6.55 22.91 -33.97
CA LYS A 134 -7.11 23.66 -32.83
C LYS A 134 -6.28 23.34 -31.61
N GLU A 135 -5.92 24.38 -30.84
CA GLU A 135 -5.44 24.17 -29.49
C GLU A 135 -6.50 23.38 -28.72
N TYR A 136 -6.13 22.17 -28.31
CA TYR A 136 -6.99 21.36 -27.49
C TYR A 136 -6.91 21.90 -26.05
N THR A 137 -7.92 22.65 -25.64
CA THR A 137 -8.12 23.07 -24.23
C THR A 137 -8.55 21.84 -23.45
N SER A 138 -7.58 21.00 -23.07
CA SER A 138 -7.89 19.74 -22.40
C SER A 138 -8.49 20.01 -21.02
N GLU A 139 -9.79 19.77 -20.85
CA GLU A 139 -10.29 19.41 -19.51
C GLU A 139 -9.64 18.09 -19.05
N ARG A 140 -9.11 17.28 -19.98
CA ARG A 140 -8.17 16.19 -19.69
C ARG A 140 -6.83 16.62 -19.06
N LYS A 141 -6.50 17.93 -18.96
CA LYS A 141 -5.43 18.37 -18.03
C LYS A 141 -5.75 17.97 -16.59
N LEU A 142 -7.01 17.70 -16.23
CA LEU A 142 -7.33 17.13 -14.92
C LEU A 142 -6.60 15.81 -14.66
N ASP A 143 -6.40 14.96 -15.68
CA ASP A 143 -5.69 13.68 -15.50
C ASP A 143 -4.18 13.86 -15.34
N ILE A 144 -3.60 14.93 -15.88
CA ILE A 144 -2.19 15.30 -15.64
C ILE A 144 -2.01 15.71 -14.17
N ASN A 145 -3.00 16.43 -13.61
CA ASN A 145 -3.00 16.89 -12.22
C ASN A 145 -3.41 15.81 -11.20
N LEU A 146 -3.83 14.63 -11.65
CA LEU A 146 -4.13 13.55 -10.72
C LEU A 146 -2.87 13.14 -9.99
N SER A 147 -3.02 12.95 -8.69
CA SER A 147 -2.01 12.27 -7.89
C SER A 147 -1.73 10.88 -8.47
N MET A 148 -0.52 10.39 -8.23
CA MET A 148 -0.13 9.05 -8.63
C MET A 148 -1.13 7.98 -8.16
N SER A 149 -1.60 8.10 -6.90
CA SER A 149 -2.61 7.19 -6.34
C SER A 149 -3.92 7.21 -7.12
N GLU A 150 -4.39 8.37 -7.59
CA GLU A 150 -5.62 8.48 -8.38
C GLU A 150 -5.45 7.89 -9.79
N LYS A 151 -4.27 8.06 -10.42
CA LYS A 151 -3.96 7.41 -11.69
C LYS A 151 -3.96 5.88 -11.55
N ILE A 152 -3.36 5.36 -10.48
CA ILE A 152 -3.33 3.93 -10.18
C ILE A 152 -4.74 3.41 -9.82
N ASP A 153 -5.54 4.16 -9.08
CA ASP A 153 -6.94 3.87 -8.76
C ASP A 153 -7.78 3.70 -10.04
N LYS A 154 -7.70 4.66 -10.96
CA LYS A 154 -8.34 4.55 -12.28
C LYS A 154 -7.87 3.34 -13.08
N LEU A 155 -6.56 3.09 -13.12
CA LEU A 155 -6.00 1.92 -13.81
C LEU A 155 -6.50 0.60 -13.20
N CYS A 156 -6.53 0.49 -11.88
CA CYS A 156 -7.02 -0.69 -11.18
C CYS A 156 -8.52 -0.91 -11.42
N LYS A 157 -9.35 0.15 -11.40
CA LYS A 157 -10.78 0.08 -11.76
C LYS A 157 -10.96 -0.44 -13.17
N ALA A 158 -10.16 0.04 -14.11
CA ALA A 158 -10.21 -0.41 -15.50
C ALA A 158 -9.88 -1.92 -15.64
N LEU A 159 -8.94 -2.44 -14.85
CA LEU A 159 -8.55 -3.85 -14.93
C LEU A 159 -9.40 -4.79 -14.06
N SER A 160 -10.15 -4.25 -13.08
CA SER A 160 -10.94 -5.01 -12.11
C SER A 160 -12.14 -5.76 -12.68
N ILE A 161 -12.58 -5.44 -13.90
CA ILE A 161 -13.72 -6.14 -14.51
C ILE A 161 -13.35 -7.57 -14.95
N GLU A 162 -12.06 -7.90 -15.07
CA GLU A 162 -11.62 -9.19 -15.62
C GLU A 162 -10.83 -10.08 -14.66
N ALA A 163 -10.20 -9.49 -13.65
CA ALA A 163 -9.43 -10.21 -12.67
C ALA A 163 -10.19 -10.27 -11.34
N LYS A 164 -9.94 -11.31 -10.54
CA LYS A 164 -10.49 -11.52 -9.19
C LYS A 164 -9.99 -10.47 -8.17
N TYR A 165 -9.85 -9.21 -8.57
CA TYR A 165 -9.55 -8.10 -7.69
C TYR A 165 -10.78 -7.75 -6.87
N ILE A 166 -10.57 -7.46 -5.60
CA ILE A 166 -11.56 -6.82 -4.75
C ILE A 166 -11.13 -5.37 -4.65
N TYR A 167 -11.97 -4.48 -5.18
CA TYR A 167 -11.68 -3.05 -5.22
C TYR A 167 -11.97 -2.38 -3.87
N LYS A 168 -11.29 -1.28 -3.53
CA LYS A 168 -11.50 -0.59 -2.24
C LYS A 168 -12.99 -0.38 -1.92
N ASP A 169 -13.76 0.09 -2.89
CA ASP A 169 -15.19 0.36 -2.73
C ASP A 169 -16.06 -0.90 -2.55
N SER A 170 -15.53 -2.07 -2.90
CA SER A 170 -16.20 -3.38 -2.83
C SER A 170 -15.66 -4.29 -1.73
N ILE A 171 -14.59 -3.90 -1.03
CA ILE A 171 -14.01 -4.67 0.06
C ILE A 171 -14.81 -4.38 1.33
N GLU A 172 -15.36 -5.42 1.97
CA GLU A 172 -15.98 -5.24 3.29
C GLU A 172 -14.94 -4.73 4.30
N LYS A 173 -15.32 -3.77 5.15
CA LYS A 173 -14.40 -3.08 6.07
C LYS A 173 -13.46 -4.02 6.86
N TYR A 174 -13.95 -5.20 7.24
CA TYR A 174 -13.17 -6.16 8.02
C TYR A 174 -11.94 -6.72 7.26
N PHE A 175 -12.03 -6.86 5.94
CA PHE A 175 -10.92 -7.34 5.12
C PHE A 175 -9.75 -6.37 5.12
N PHE A 176 -10.02 -5.07 5.16
CA PHE A 176 -8.95 -4.07 5.20
C PHE A 176 -8.14 -4.16 6.48
N GLU A 177 -8.79 -4.28 7.63
CA GLU A 177 -8.10 -4.38 8.91
C GLU A 177 -7.27 -5.67 8.98
N GLU A 178 -7.84 -6.80 8.53
CA GLU A 178 -7.14 -8.07 8.48
C GLU A 178 -5.95 -8.04 7.49
N ALA A 179 -6.13 -7.39 6.33
CA ALA A 179 -5.06 -7.19 5.35
C ALA A 179 -3.95 -6.29 5.91
N LYS A 180 -4.29 -5.15 6.52
CA LYS A 180 -3.32 -4.24 7.14
C LYS A 180 -2.47 -4.96 8.19
N GLU A 181 -3.10 -5.76 9.05
CA GLU A 181 -2.40 -6.57 10.05
C GLU A 181 -1.49 -7.62 9.39
N LYS A 182 -2.04 -8.43 8.48
CA LYS A 182 -1.32 -9.55 7.86
C LYS A 182 -0.16 -9.14 6.96
N TYR A 183 -0.26 -7.95 6.36
CA TYR A 183 0.79 -7.36 5.53
C TYR A 183 1.69 -6.40 6.29
N SER A 184 1.37 -6.11 7.56
CA SER A 184 2.09 -5.13 8.39
C SER A 184 2.21 -3.79 7.67
N MET A 185 1.09 -3.33 7.10
CA MET A 185 1.03 -2.09 6.34
C MET A 185 1.26 -0.87 7.22
N LYS A 186 1.81 0.21 6.64
CA LYS A 186 1.89 1.50 7.32
C LYS A 186 0.48 2.08 7.49
N ASP A 187 0.23 2.72 8.63
CA ASP A 187 -1.07 3.36 8.90
C ASP A 187 -1.43 4.46 7.89
N SER A 188 -0.41 5.09 7.30
CA SER A 188 -0.54 6.12 6.27
C SER A 188 -0.91 5.57 4.88
N ASP A 189 -0.76 4.26 4.66
CA ASP A 189 -0.98 3.68 3.34
C ASP A 189 -2.46 3.43 3.10
N GLU A 190 -2.98 4.04 2.05
CA GLU A 190 -4.36 3.87 1.63
C GLU A 190 -4.44 2.72 0.63
N ILE A 191 -5.28 1.71 0.90
CA ILE A 191 -5.47 0.57 0.00
C ILE A 191 -6.30 1.02 -1.21
N ILE A 192 -5.76 0.82 -2.40
CA ILE A 192 -6.42 1.09 -3.70
C ILE A 192 -7.09 -0.18 -4.22
N ALA A 193 -6.34 -1.29 -4.26
CA ALA A 193 -6.85 -2.57 -4.76
C ALA A 193 -6.24 -3.75 -4.01
N LEU A 194 -7.03 -4.81 -3.82
CA LEU A 194 -6.60 -6.08 -3.24
C LEU A 194 -6.77 -7.20 -4.27
N TYR A 195 -5.70 -7.96 -4.49
CA TYR A 195 -5.76 -9.24 -5.17
C TYR A 195 -5.56 -10.36 -4.16
N ASP A 196 -6.61 -11.13 -3.90
CA ASP A 196 -6.56 -12.19 -2.91
C ASP A 196 -6.35 -13.55 -3.57
N THR A 197 -5.22 -14.19 -3.28
CA THR A 197 -4.91 -15.56 -3.73
C THR A 197 -5.24 -16.61 -2.68
N SER A 198 -5.79 -16.23 -1.53
CA SER A 198 -6.14 -17.15 -0.47
C SER A 198 -7.27 -18.09 -0.90
N LEU A 199 -7.14 -19.38 -0.60
CA LEU A 199 -8.17 -20.40 -0.87
C LEU A 199 -9.56 -20.01 -0.34
N LEU A 200 -9.59 -19.40 0.85
CA LEU A 200 -10.83 -19.01 1.52
C LEU A 200 -11.19 -17.53 1.33
N LYS A 201 -10.48 -16.83 0.44
CA LYS A 201 -10.65 -15.39 0.18
C LYS A 201 -10.71 -14.55 1.48
N TYR A 202 -9.63 -14.50 2.26
CA TYR A 202 -9.50 -13.72 3.51
C TYR A 202 -8.37 -12.68 3.49
N GLY A 203 -7.97 -12.24 2.31
CA GLY A 203 -6.85 -11.33 2.09
C GLY A 203 -5.55 -11.83 2.73
N ALA A 204 -5.37 -13.14 2.90
CA ALA A 204 -4.23 -13.67 3.65
C ALA A 204 -2.94 -13.75 2.82
N ASN A 205 -3.10 -13.90 1.51
CA ASN A 205 -2.06 -14.01 0.50
C ASN A 205 -2.50 -13.25 -0.76
N GLY A 206 -1.53 -12.88 -1.60
CA GLY A 206 -1.76 -12.14 -2.84
C GLY A 206 -1.00 -10.82 -2.83
N PHE A 207 -1.60 -9.76 -3.37
CA PHE A 207 -1.00 -8.42 -3.37
C PHE A 207 -2.01 -7.31 -3.08
N ILE A 208 -1.51 -6.23 -2.52
CA ILE A 208 -2.24 -5.01 -2.18
C ILE A 208 -1.54 -3.87 -2.88
N ILE A 209 -2.27 -3.16 -3.72
CA ILE A 209 -1.86 -1.88 -4.30
C ILE A 209 -2.34 -0.80 -3.35
N CYS A 210 -1.44 0.09 -2.93
CA CYS A 210 -1.74 1.18 -2.00
C CYS A 210 -1.17 2.51 -2.49
N SER A 211 -1.45 3.61 -1.80
CA SER A 211 -1.00 4.95 -2.22
C SER A 211 0.52 5.08 -2.40
N SER A 212 1.34 4.31 -1.67
CA SER A 212 2.80 4.43 -1.65
C SER A 212 3.58 3.31 -2.36
N GLY A 213 2.91 2.19 -2.67
CA GLY A 213 3.57 1.02 -3.24
C GLY A 213 2.69 -0.23 -3.34
N ILE A 214 3.35 -1.38 -3.41
CA ILE A 214 2.71 -2.70 -3.45
C ILE A 214 3.19 -3.52 -2.27
N TYR A 215 2.24 -4.06 -1.51
CA TYR A 215 2.49 -5.15 -0.59
C TYR A 215 2.16 -6.48 -1.28
N PHE A 216 2.96 -7.51 -1.08
CA PHE A 216 2.63 -8.85 -1.59
C PHE A 216 3.08 -9.93 -0.61
N LYS A 217 2.39 -11.06 -0.64
CA LYS A 217 2.58 -12.17 0.30
C LYS A 217 2.19 -13.50 -0.35
N ASN A 218 3.15 -14.41 -0.48
CA ASN A 218 2.87 -15.78 -0.90
C ASN A 218 2.43 -16.64 0.30
N PHE A 219 1.89 -17.82 0.02
CA PHE A 219 1.50 -18.78 1.05
C PHE A 219 2.68 -19.14 1.97
N ARG A 220 2.50 -18.98 3.28
CA ARG A 220 3.51 -19.20 4.34
C ARG A 220 4.71 -18.24 4.31
N GLU A 221 4.74 -17.26 3.41
CA GLU A 221 5.74 -16.20 3.44
C GLU A 221 5.29 -15.01 4.30
N LYS A 222 6.26 -14.22 4.74
CA LYS A 222 5.97 -12.89 5.29
C LYS A 222 5.63 -11.93 4.14
N ALA A 223 4.81 -10.93 4.45
CA ALA A 223 4.57 -9.86 3.49
C ALA A 223 5.86 -9.10 3.19
N LYS A 224 5.95 -8.63 1.95
CA LYS A 224 7.01 -7.82 1.40
C LYS A 224 6.38 -6.56 0.83
N TYR A 225 7.15 -5.47 0.74
CA TYR A 225 6.71 -4.19 0.23
C TYR A 225 7.68 -3.68 -0.82
N ILE A 226 7.15 -3.10 -1.89
CA ILE A 226 7.90 -2.44 -2.96
C ILE A 226 7.30 -1.05 -3.14
N SER A 227 8.10 0.00 -2.90
CA SER A 227 7.65 1.37 -3.15
C SER A 227 7.50 1.64 -4.65
N TRP A 228 6.76 2.68 -4.99
CA TRP A 228 6.64 3.10 -6.38
C TRP A 228 7.95 3.49 -7.05
N GLN A 229 8.84 4.16 -6.32
CA GLN A 229 10.17 4.55 -6.78
C GLN A 229 11.03 3.33 -7.13
N VAL A 230 10.93 2.32 -6.29
CA VAL A 230 11.63 1.06 -6.49
C VAL A 230 11.05 0.28 -7.67
N LEU A 231 9.72 0.20 -7.78
CA LEU A 231 9.07 -0.46 -8.92
C LEU A 231 9.49 0.18 -10.25
N ALA A 232 9.59 1.52 -10.29
CA ALA A 232 10.05 2.29 -11.45
C ALA A 232 11.45 1.85 -11.94
N LYS A 233 12.34 1.48 -11.02
CA LYS A 233 13.71 1.03 -11.31
C LYS A 233 13.83 -0.49 -11.50
N SER A 234 12.82 -1.26 -11.08
CA SER A 234 12.89 -2.72 -11.04
C SER A 234 12.66 -3.36 -12.42
N GLU A 235 13.40 -4.42 -12.72
CA GLU A 235 13.11 -5.27 -13.88
C GLU A 235 11.82 -6.08 -13.63
N LEU A 236 10.92 -6.12 -14.61
CA LEU A 236 9.67 -6.89 -14.55
C LEU A 236 9.75 -8.07 -15.52
N LYS A 237 9.72 -9.29 -14.98
CA LYS A 237 9.64 -10.53 -15.77
C LYS A 237 8.40 -11.30 -15.34
N GLY A 238 7.84 -12.11 -16.24
CA GLY A 238 6.77 -13.03 -15.86
C GLY A 238 6.82 -14.31 -16.66
N SER A 239 6.29 -15.37 -16.06
CA SER A 239 5.97 -16.64 -16.69
C SER A 239 4.46 -16.89 -16.50
N GLU A 240 3.97 -18.07 -16.92
CA GLU A 240 2.55 -18.43 -16.70
C GLU A 240 2.18 -18.49 -15.21
N ASP A 241 3.14 -18.83 -14.35
CA ASP A 241 2.91 -19.09 -12.93
C ASP A 241 3.50 -18.04 -11.99
N ASN A 242 4.38 -17.16 -12.46
CA ASN A 242 5.11 -16.25 -11.60
C ASN A 242 5.29 -14.87 -12.23
N VAL A 243 5.38 -13.86 -11.38
CA VAL A 243 5.81 -12.50 -11.72
C VAL A 243 7.03 -12.17 -10.88
N LEU A 244 8.09 -11.69 -11.51
CA LEU A 244 9.32 -11.23 -10.87
C LEU A 244 9.37 -9.70 -10.92
N VAL A 245 9.57 -9.09 -9.75
CA VAL A 245 9.81 -7.65 -9.60
C VAL A 245 11.20 -7.49 -8.98
N GLY A 246 12.20 -7.19 -9.80
CA GLY A 246 13.60 -7.30 -9.39
C GLY A 246 13.92 -8.75 -8.98
N THR A 247 14.35 -8.94 -7.74
CA THR A 247 14.61 -10.28 -7.16
C THR A 247 13.40 -10.89 -6.46
N TYR A 248 12.28 -10.18 -6.38
CA TYR A 248 11.10 -10.70 -5.71
C TYR A 248 10.26 -11.56 -6.64
N LYS A 249 10.08 -12.82 -6.24
CA LYS A 249 9.17 -13.75 -6.89
C LYS A 249 7.80 -13.73 -6.26
N PHE A 250 6.80 -13.43 -7.07
CA PHE A 250 5.39 -13.53 -6.74
C PHE A 250 4.76 -14.68 -7.52
N CYS A 251 4.02 -15.54 -6.82
CA CYS A 251 3.35 -16.69 -7.41
C CYS A 251 1.83 -16.45 -7.38
N PRO A 252 1.26 -15.73 -8.37
CA PRO A 252 -0.19 -15.62 -8.46
C PRO A 252 -0.82 -16.99 -8.74
N ASN A 253 -2.14 -17.08 -8.58
CA ASN A 253 -2.87 -18.26 -9.04
C ASN A 253 -2.57 -18.53 -10.53
N PRO A 254 -2.46 -19.80 -10.95
CA PRO A 254 -2.18 -20.16 -12.33
C PRO A 254 -3.09 -19.41 -13.31
N GLY A 255 -2.50 -18.84 -14.37
CA GLY A 255 -3.21 -18.09 -15.42
C GLY A 255 -3.44 -16.60 -15.13
N CYS A 256 -3.16 -16.10 -13.93
CA CYS A 256 -3.30 -14.67 -13.62
C CYS A 256 -2.01 -13.85 -13.83
N SER A 257 -0.85 -14.51 -13.95
CA SER A 257 0.46 -13.87 -14.08
C SER A 257 0.56 -12.85 -15.23
N PRO A 258 0.04 -13.10 -16.45
CA PRO A 258 0.16 -12.14 -17.55
C PRO A 258 -0.60 -10.82 -17.28
N ALA A 259 -1.80 -10.90 -16.71
CA ALA A 259 -2.61 -9.73 -16.38
C ALA A 259 -1.95 -8.90 -15.26
N ILE A 260 -1.38 -9.58 -14.26
CA ILE A 260 -0.68 -8.93 -13.15
C ILE A 260 0.61 -8.29 -13.65
N LEU A 261 1.39 -8.98 -14.49
CA LEU A 261 2.58 -8.41 -15.10
C LEU A 261 2.23 -7.15 -15.91
N GLN A 262 1.15 -7.18 -16.69
CA GLN A 262 0.70 -6.03 -17.46
C GLN A 262 0.27 -4.87 -16.55
N LEU A 263 -0.48 -5.14 -15.48
CA LEU A 263 -0.84 -4.15 -14.47
C LEU A 263 0.42 -3.49 -13.88
N LEU A 264 1.40 -4.29 -13.47
CA LEU A 264 2.66 -3.77 -12.90
C LEU A 264 3.46 -2.94 -13.90
N LYS A 265 3.48 -3.32 -15.18
CA LYS A 265 4.12 -2.52 -16.25
C LYS A 265 3.44 -1.16 -16.40
N ASN A 266 2.10 -1.14 -16.44
CA ASN A 266 1.35 0.11 -16.55
C ASN A 266 1.57 1.01 -15.31
N ILE A 267 1.58 0.44 -14.10
CA ILE A 267 1.90 1.20 -12.89
C ILE A 267 3.33 1.72 -12.93
N LYS A 268 4.29 0.91 -13.40
CA LYS A 268 5.70 1.31 -13.55
C LYS A 268 5.85 2.53 -14.46
N GLU A 269 5.12 2.58 -15.57
CA GLU A 269 5.11 3.73 -16.48
C GLU A 269 4.53 4.98 -15.81
N ILE A 270 3.41 4.85 -15.09
CA ILE A 270 2.83 5.95 -14.29
C ILE A 270 3.84 6.47 -13.25
N SER A 271 4.60 5.58 -12.62
CA SER A 271 5.65 5.94 -11.66
C SER A 271 6.76 6.77 -12.29
N LEU A 272 7.23 6.38 -13.48
CA LEU A 272 8.32 7.06 -14.19
C LEU A 272 7.88 8.47 -14.62
N GLU A 273 6.69 8.60 -15.21
CA GLU A 273 6.15 9.92 -15.61
C GLU A 273 6.02 10.88 -14.43
N SER A 274 5.65 10.35 -13.26
CA SER A 274 5.52 11.16 -12.04
C SER A 274 6.88 11.60 -11.48
N GLN A 275 7.96 10.88 -11.77
CA GLN A 275 9.32 11.26 -11.35
C GLN A 275 9.89 12.35 -12.26
N ASP A 276 9.73 12.23 -13.57
CA ASP A 276 10.22 13.23 -14.55
C ASP A 276 9.62 14.61 -14.27
N CYS A 277 8.33 14.67 -13.92
CA CYS A 277 7.65 15.92 -13.58
C CYS A 277 8.20 16.59 -12.30
N ILE A 278 8.76 15.81 -11.37
CA ILE A 278 9.36 16.33 -10.13
C ILE A 278 10.77 16.87 -10.42
N GLU A 279 11.54 16.21 -11.27
CA GLU A 279 12.89 16.67 -11.64
C GLU A 279 12.84 18.02 -12.38
N ASP A 280 11.93 18.18 -13.35
CA ASP A 280 11.75 19.43 -14.10
C ASP A 280 11.29 20.60 -13.23
N SER A 281 10.47 20.33 -12.21
CA SER A 281 9.97 21.37 -11.29
C SER A 281 10.95 21.74 -10.18
N ASN A 282 11.85 20.82 -9.81
CA ASN A 282 12.94 21.08 -8.88
C ASN A 282 14.07 21.89 -9.54
N GLU A 283 14.36 21.68 -10.83
CA GLU A 283 15.36 22.49 -11.56
C GLU A 283 14.99 23.99 -11.61
N LEU A 284 13.70 24.32 -11.59
CA LEU A 284 13.22 25.71 -11.63
C LEU A 284 13.01 26.35 -10.24
N SER A 285 13.10 25.58 -9.14
CA SER A 285 12.84 26.10 -7.78
C SER A 285 13.95 25.88 -6.75
N GLU A 286 15.01 25.12 -7.04
CA GLU A 286 16.08 24.88 -6.07
C GLU A 286 17.19 25.94 -6.10
N GLY A 287 17.05 26.91 -5.18
CA GLY A 287 18.22 27.40 -4.45
C GLY A 287 18.84 26.25 -3.65
N ASN A 288 19.67 25.41 -4.30
CA ASN A 288 20.61 24.42 -3.77
C ASN A 288 20.52 24.13 -2.25
N LYS A 289 19.41 23.52 -1.79
CA LYS A 289 19.34 23.04 -0.41
C LYS A 289 20.08 21.71 -0.36
N THR A 290 21.37 21.77 -0.05
CA THR A 290 22.23 20.59 0.07
C THR A 290 21.62 19.61 1.07
N MET A 291 20.99 18.57 0.53
CA MET A 291 20.39 17.49 1.29
C MET A 291 21.43 16.86 2.22
N ASN A 292 21.13 16.75 3.52
CA ASN A 292 22.09 16.19 4.47
C ASN A 292 22.33 14.71 4.14
N VAL A 293 23.54 14.22 4.41
CA VAL A 293 23.92 12.83 4.20
C VAL A 293 23.02 11.83 4.92
N ILE A 294 22.48 12.19 6.09
CA ILE A 294 21.51 11.30 6.77
C ILE A 294 20.21 11.20 5.96
N ASP A 295 19.77 12.26 5.32
CA ASP A 295 18.59 12.21 4.46
C ASP A 295 18.89 11.35 3.21
N LYS A 296 20.09 11.48 2.62
CA LYS A 296 20.52 10.62 1.50
C LYS A 296 20.57 9.15 1.90
N LEU A 297 21.08 8.85 3.10
CA LEU A 297 21.10 7.51 3.66
C LEU A 297 19.68 6.97 3.86
N ASN A 298 18.76 7.80 4.37
CA ASN A 298 17.36 7.41 4.53
C ASN A 298 16.73 7.04 3.17
N HIS A 299 16.94 7.85 2.11
CA HIS A 299 16.46 7.50 0.78
C HIS A 299 17.10 6.22 0.23
N LEU A 300 18.41 6.05 0.38
CA LEU A 300 19.07 4.81 -0.05
C LEU A 300 18.52 3.57 0.68
N CYS A 301 18.29 3.68 1.99
CA CYS A 301 17.72 2.60 2.78
C CYS A 301 16.25 2.32 2.41
N GLU A 302 15.48 3.35 2.08
CA GLU A 302 14.09 3.19 1.64
C GLU A 302 13.97 2.48 0.28
N ASP A 303 14.91 2.76 -0.62
CA ASP A 303 14.98 2.18 -1.97
C ASP A 303 15.58 0.76 -2.00
N ALA A 304 16.14 0.26 -0.90
CA ALA A 304 16.88 -0.99 -0.87
C ALA A 304 15.98 -2.23 -1.00
N LEU A 305 16.18 -2.99 -2.07
CA LEU A 305 15.48 -4.26 -2.34
C LEU A 305 16.32 -5.49 -1.95
N ILE A 306 16.42 -5.74 -0.66
CA ILE A 306 17.21 -6.83 -0.11
C ILE A 306 16.26 -7.76 0.67
N SER A 307 16.35 -9.07 0.46
CA SER A 307 15.61 -10.05 1.28
C SER A 307 16.00 -9.92 2.76
N ASN A 308 15.04 -10.10 3.67
CA ASN A 308 15.21 -9.94 5.12
C ASN A 308 15.67 -8.54 5.58
N TYR A 309 15.61 -7.54 4.71
CA TYR A 309 15.88 -6.14 5.04
C TYR A 309 14.59 -5.41 5.42
N CYS A 310 14.68 -4.49 6.37
CA CYS A 310 13.58 -3.64 6.83
C CYS A 310 14.08 -2.21 7.03
N TYR A 311 13.40 -1.23 6.43
CA TYR A 311 13.68 0.19 6.63
C TYR A 311 12.69 0.82 7.62
N LYS A 312 13.21 1.56 8.61
CA LYS A 312 12.52 2.44 9.56
C LYS A 312 11.11 1.97 9.95
N THR A 313 10.08 2.46 9.27
CA THR A 313 8.66 2.20 9.56
C THR A 313 8.26 0.73 9.37
N MET A 314 9.03 -0.05 8.61
CA MET A 314 8.80 -1.48 8.41
C MET A 314 9.36 -2.35 9.54
N ILE A 315 10.16 -1.77 10.44
CA ILE A 315 10.65 -2.48 11.62
C ILE A 315 9.57 -2.42 12.69
N SER A 316 8.83 -3.51 12.88
CA SER A 316 7.78 -3.57 13.90
C SER A 316 8.32 -3.24 15.30
N THR A 317 7.49 -2.66 16.16
CA THR A 317 7.86 -2.27 17.53
C THR A 317 8.45 -3.44 18.34
N ASN A 318 7.85 -4.62 18.22
CA ASN A 318 8.36 -5.85 18.84
C ASN A 318 9.73 -6.26 18.30
N LYS A 319 9.98 -6.08 17.00
CA LYS A 319 11.28 -6.36 16.40
C LYS A 319 12.31 -5.32 16.84
N MET A 320 11.93 -4.04 16.87
CA MET A 320 12.77 -2.94 17.36
C MET A 320 13.24 -3.17 18.80
N MET A 321 12.34 -3.57 19.71
CA MET A 321 12.69 -3.91 21.10
C MET A 321 13.70 -5.06 21.17
N LYS A 322 13.54 -6.10 20.34
CA LYS A 322 14.47 -7.24 20.28
C LYS A 322 15.83 -6.83 19.74
N VAL A 323 15.87 -5.94 18.75
CA VAL A 323 17.11 -5.35 18.21
C VAL A 323 17.79 -4.54 19.30
N LYS A 324 17.14 -3.56 19.93
CA LYS A 324 17.73 -2.78 21.02
C LYS A 324 18.21 -3.64 22.22
N LYS A 325 17.56 -4.77 22.49
CA LYS A 325 18.04 -5.73 23.50
C LYS A 325 19.25 -6.56 23.03
N SER A 326 19.36 -6.80 21.73
CA SER A 326 20.37 -7.66 21.12
C SER A 326 21.64 -6.91 20.71
N TYR A 327 21.52 -5.62 20.42
CA TYR A 327 22.60 -4.74 20.00
C TYR A 327 22.75 -3.63 21.06
N PRO A 328 23.98 -3.25 21.46
CA PRO A 328 24.21 -2.19 22.44
C PRO A 328 24.03 -0.79 21.81
N ILE A 329 22.89 -0.56 21.16
CA ILE A 329 22.54 0.70 20.50
C ILE A 329 21.98 1.65 21.56
N PRO A 330 22.53 2.86 21.74
CA PRO A 330 22.02 3.83 22.70
C PRO A 330 20.54 4.14 22.46
N ASP A 331 19.76 4.34 23.52
CA ASP A 331 18.32 4.60 23.36
C ASP A 331 17.99 5.89 22.61
N SER A 332 18.91 6.86 22.67
CA SER A 332 18.88 8.13 21.94
C SER A 332 19.16 7.99 20.45
N GLU A 333 19.76 6.88 20.02
CA GLU A 333 20.20 6.67 18.64
C GLU A 333 19.09 5.99 17.83
N LYS A 334 18.75 6.56 16.67
CA LYS A 334 17.71 6.00 15.80
C LYS A 334 18.30 4.95 14.87
N ILE A 335 17.58 3.83 14.78
CA ILE A 335 17.85 2.79 13.78
C ILE A 335 17.13 3.18 12.49
N ILE A 336 17.89 3.32 11.42
CA ILE A 336 17.42 3.67 10.08
C ILE A 336 16.97 2.40 9.36
N ALA A 337 17.77 1.34 9.41
CA ALA A 337 17.45 0.08 8.75
C ALA A 337 18.03 -1.14 9.46
N LEU A 338 17.51 -2.31 9.11
CA LEU A 338 17.93 -3.60 9.66
C LEU A 338 17.94 -4.65 8.56
N TYR A 339 19.11 -5.24 8.31
CA TYR A 339 19.23 -6.54 7.66
C TYR A 339 19.23 -7.63 8.73
N ASP A 340 18.26 -8.54 8.70
CA ASP A 340 18.07 -9.56 9.74
C ASP A 340 18.42 -10.96 9.25
N SER A 341 19.63 -11.43 9.57
CA SER A 341 20.11 -12.77 9.22
C SER A 341 19.70 -13.85 10.24
N SER A 342 18.76 -13.57 11.15
CA SER A 342 18.28 -14.57 12.09
C SER A 342 17.40 -15.60 11.36
N LEU A 343 17.56 -16.90 11.64
CA LEU A 343 16.74 -17.98 11.04
C LEU A 343 15.22 -17.77 11.14
N PHE A 344 14.77 -17.07 12.18
CA PHE A 344 13.35 -16.75 12.41
C PHE A 344 13.01 -15.27 12.14
N ASN A 345 13.96 -14.51 11.58
CA ASN A 345 13.84 -13.09 11.25
C ASN A 345 13.24 -12.30 12.44
N ASN A 346 13.93 -12.44 13.58
CA ASN A 346 13.54 -11.94 14.91
C ASN A 346 14.40 -10.77 15.40
N GLY A 347 15.33 -10.30 14.56
CA GLY A 347 16.18 -9.14 14.77
C GLY A 347 17.34 -9.38 15.73
N LYS A 348 17.71 -10.63 16.01
CA LYS A 348 18.78 -10.96 16.96
C LYS A 348 20.17 -11.04 16.34
N ARG A 349 20.28 -11.02 15.01
CA ARG A 349 21.50 -11.16 14.20
C ARG A 349 21.38 -10.33 12.91
N GLY A 350 22.51 -10.04 12.27
CA GLY A 350 22.58 -9.29 11.02
C GLY A 350 23.27 -7.92 11.17
N VAL A 351 22.74 -6.92 10.45
CA VAL A 351 23.28 -5.55 10.42
C VAL A 351 22.19 -4.56 10.80
N ALA A 352 22.41 -3.78 11.85
CA ALA A 352 21.61 -2.59 12.14
C ALA A 352 22.34 -1.33 11.66
N ILE A 353 21.66 -0.52 10.85
CA ILE A 353 22.15 0.76 10.32
C ILE A 353 21.48 1.88 11.12
N SER A 354 22.27 2.79 11.68
CA SER A 354 21.79 3.86 12.55
C SER A 354 22.26 5.25 12.11
N GLU A 355 21.84 6.29 12.82
CA GLU A 355 22.35 7.65 12.56
C GLU A 355 23.87 7.79 12.77
N ASN A 356 24.50 6.94 13.61
CA ASN A 356 25.91 7.07 14.00
C ASN A 356 26.86 6.02 13.39
N GLY A 357 26.35 4.93 12.82
CA GLY A 357 27.17 3.90 12.22
C GLY A 357 26.42 2.62 11.89
N ILE A 358 27.16 1.52 11.83
CA ILE A 358 26.59 0.18 11.66
C ILE A 358 26.96 -0.73 12.82
N TYR A 359 26.03 -1.61 13.19
CA TYR A 359 26.24 -2.64 14.20
C TYR A 359 26.08 -4.01 13.54
N ILE A 360 27.09 -4.85 13.66
CA ILE A 360 27.15 -6.17 13.05
C ILE A 360 27.11 -7.23 14.14
N LYS A 361 26.22 -8.23 14.00
CA LYS A 361 26.08 -9.31 14.97
C LYS A 361 25.90 -10.66 14.28
N ASN A 362 26.89 -11.54 14.46
CA ASN A 362 26.85 -12.93 14.00
C ASN A 362 26.36 -13.91 15.08
N VAL A 363 26.32 -15.18 14.72
CA VAL A 363 26.10 -16.28 15.65
C VAL A 363 27.30 -16.40 16.59
N TRP A 364 27.07 -16.43 17.90
CA TRP A 364 28.10 -16.62 18.94
C TRP A 364 29.16 -15.52 19.09
N GLU A 365 29.06 -14.43 18.33
CA GLU A 365 29.95 -13.29 18.44
C GLU A 365 29.32 -12.13 19.21
N SER A 366 30.18 -11.33 19.86
CA SER A 366 29.78 -10.04 20.40
C SER A 366 29.47 -9.05 19.28
N VAL A 367 28.62 -8.06 19.57
CA VAL A 367 28.25 -7.05 18.58
C VAL A 367 29.44 -6.15 18.27
N LYS A 368 29.77 -5.98 16.99
CA LYS A 368 30.79 -5.05 16.52
C LYS A 368 30.12 -3.77 16.04
N TYR A 369 30.52 -2.62 16.61
CA TYR A 369 30.08 -1.30 16.16
C TYR A 369 31.17 -0.66 15.29
N ILE A 370 30.77 -0.13 14.14
CA ILE A 370 31.65 0.60 13.22
C ILE A 370 31.01 1.97 12.98
N SER A 371 31.65 3.02 13.50
CA SER A 371 31.22 4.40 13.24
C SER A 371 31.35 4.74 11.76
N TRP A 372 30.60 5.74 11.27
CA TRP A 372 30.68 6.14 9.86
C TRP A 372 32.10 6.49 9.39
N ASN A 373 32.90 7.15 10.23
CA ASN A 373 34.29 7.51 9.92
C ASN A 373 35.22 6.29 9.76
N ASN A 374 34.93 5.20 10.47
CA ASN A 374 35.68 3.95 10.33
C ASN A 374 35.12 3.12 9.17
N PHE A 375 33.80 3.13 9.00
CA PHE A 375 33.11 2.38 7.96
C PHE A 375 33.58 2.78 6.57
N ILE A 376 33.73 4.08 6.27
CA ILE A 376 34.26 4.54 4.97
C ILE A 376 35.71 4.09 4.68
N LYS A 377 36.47 3.68 5.70
CA LYS A 377 37.84 3.16 5.56
C LYS A 377 37.87 1.64 5.43
N CYS A 378 36.77 0.96 5.72
CA CYS A 378 36.68 -0.49 5.66
C CYS A 378 36.69 -0.95 4.20
N LYS A 379 37.53 -1.95 3.88
CA LYS A 379 37.37 -2.72 2.65
C LYS A 379 36.16 -3.63 2.79
N ILE A 380 35.19 -3.50 1.89
CA ILE A 380 34.02 -4.38 1.82
C ILE A 380 34.20 -5.38 0.67
N LYS A 381 34.13 -6.68 0.97
CA LYS A 381 34.25 -7.74 -0.04
C LYS A 381 33.51 -9.01 0.40
N LEU A 382 33.14 -9.84 -0.57
CA LEU A 382 32.68 -11.20 -0.28
C LEU A 382 33.86 -12.09 0.11
N ASN A 383 33.61 -13.01 1.03
CA ASN A 383 34.50 -14.09 1.40
C ASN A 383 33.76 -15.42 1.22
N GLY A 384 33.87 -16.02 0.03
CA GLY A 384 33.05 -17.18 -0.32
C GLY A 384 31.63 -16.79 -0.73
N THR A 385 30.67 -17.65 -0.38
CA THR A 385 29.26 -17.55 -0.80
C THR A 385 28.31 -17.44 0.40
N ASP A 386 28.77 -16.94 1.53
CA ASP A 386 27.96 -16.84 2.76
C ASP A 386 28.48 -15.79 3.74
N GLU A 387 29.49 -15.00 3.36
CA GLU A 387 30.13 -14.05 4.25
C GLU A 387 30.51 -12.74 3.52
N ILE A 388 30.11 -11.60 4.10
CA ILE A 388 30.64 -10.28 3.73
C ILE A 388 31.65 -9.84 4.79
N LEU A 389 32.86 -9.50 4.36
CA LEU A 389 33.87 -8.87 5.21
C LEU A 389 33.75 -7.35 5.12
N ILE A 390 33.66 -6.69 6.27
CA ILE A 390 33.60 -5.24 6.46
C ILE A 390 34.76 -4.85 7.39
N GLY A 391 35.94 -4.58 6.80
CA GLY A 391 37.18 -4.42 7.56
C GLY A 391 37.56 -5.73 8.26
N GLU A 392 37.65 -5.71 9.59
CA GLU A 392 37.93 -6.89 10.44
C GLU A 392 36.64 -7.56 10.98
N SER A 393 35.48 -7.05 10.57
CA SER A 393 34.19 -7.65 10.90
C SER A 393 33.75 -8.55 9.77
N SER A 394 33.18 -9.69 10.10
CA SER A 394 32.44 -10.51 9.15
C SER A 394 30.95 -10.39 9.39
N LEU A 395 30.17 -10.66 8.35
CA LEU A 395 28.72 -10.80 8.41
C LEU A 395 28.35 -12.09 7.70
N MET A 396 27.80 -13.05 8.45
CA MET A 396 27.23 -14.26 7.88
C MET A 396 25.90 -13.94 7.20
N ILE A 397 25.75 -14.41 5.97
CA ILE A 397 24.59 -14.24 5.11
C ILE A 397 24.01 -15.62 4.85
N TYR A 398 22.69 -15.70 4.94
CA TYR A 398 21.93 -16.86 4.53
C TYR A 398 21.08 -16.38 3.35
N ASP A 399 21.06 -17.15 2.26
CA ASP A 399 20.36 -16.89 0.99
C ASP A 399 21.16 -16.12 -0.08
N GLU A 400 20.70 -16.19 -1.34
CA GLU A 400 21.30 -15.59 -2.56
C GLU A 400 21.31 -14.04 -2.59
N VAL A 401 21.28 -13.38 -1.43
CA VAL A 401 21.19 -11.91 -1.28
C VAL A 401 22.56 -11.22 -1.18
N GLU A 402 23.64 -12.00 -1.15
CA GLU A 402 25.01 -11.54 -0.90
C GLU A 402 25.44 -10.38 -1.79
N ASN A 403 25.22 -10.49 -3.10
CA ASN A 403 25.62 -9.45 -4.05
C ASN A 403 24.83 -8.15 -3.84
N GLN A 404 23.54 -8.25 -3.50
CA GLN A 404 22.69 -7.07 -3.28
C GLN A 404 23.08 -6.35 -1.99
N LEU A 405 23.29 -7.09 -0.90
CA LEU A 405 23.69 -6.49 0.37
C LEU A 405 25.10 -5.91 0.29
N LEU A 406 26.03 -6.59 -0.39
CA LEU A 406 27.38 -6.07 -0.63
C LEU A 406 27.34 -4.73 -1.37
N GLU A 407 26.60 -4.68 -2.47
CA GLU A 407 26.53 -3.48 -3.30
C GLU A 407 25.83 -2.34 -2.58
N PHE A 408 24.75 -2.64 -1.85
CA PHE A 408 24.08 -1.68 -0.98
C PHE A 408 25.02 -1.09 0.08
N LEU A 409 25.83 -1.91 0.75
CA LEU A 409 26.79 -1.42 1.74
C LEU A 409 27.87 -0.52 1.14
N LYS A 410 28.29 -0.76 -0.11
CA LYS A 410 29.20 0.15 -0.84
C LYS A 410 28.52 1.47 -1.18
N GLN A 411 27.27 1.45 -1.64
CA GLN A 411 26.50 2.67 -1.89
C GLN A 411 26.34 3.50 -0.60
N VAL A 412 26.15 2.84 0.55
CA VAL A 412 26.20 3.50 1.85
C VAL A 412 27.57 4.15 2.07
N GLN A 413 28.70 3.48 1.80
CA GLN A 413 30.03 4.10 1.92
C GLN A 413 30.18 5.35 1.03
N GLU A 414 29.74 5.29 -0.22
CA GLU A 414 29.85 6.39 -1.19
C GLU A 414 29.12 7.66 -0.73
N ILE A 415 27.93 7.52 -0.13
CA ILE A 415 27.18 8.65 0.44
C ILE A 415 28.01 9.43 1.47
N PHE A 416 28.81 8.72 2.28
CA PHE A 416 29.65 9.34 3.31
C PHE A 416 31.01 9.80 2.78
N LEU A 417 31.54 9.19 1.72
CA LEU A 417 32.77 9.63 1.04
C LEU A 417 32.59 10.98 0.34
N GLY A 418 31.46 11.19 -0.36
CA GLY A 418 31.15 12.46 -1.04
C GLY A 418 31.01 13.69 -0.12
N LYS A 419 31.05 13.48 1.21
CA LYS A 419 31.13 14.55 2.22
C LYS A 419 32.56 15.07 2.43
N GLN A 420 33.60 14.30 2.09
CA GLN A 420 34.99 14.65 2.39
C GLN A 420 35.66 15.45 1.28
N ASP A 421 35.37 15.16 0.01
CA ASP A 421 36.02 15.85 -1.13
C ASP A 421 35.72 17.37 -1.12
N LYS A 422 34.49 17.76 -0.77
CA LYS A 422 34.11 19.19 -0.64
C LYS A 422 34.78 19.91 0.55
N LYS A 423 35.25 19.18 1.56
CA LYS A 423 35.92 19.77 2.74
C LYS A 423 37.42 19.96 2.50
N ILE A 424 38.02 19.14 1.63
CA ILE A 424 39.44 19.23 1.25
C ILE A 424 39.64 20.37 0.26
N GLU A 425 38.75 20.56 -0.72
CA GLU A 425 38.83 21.69 -1.68
C GLU A 425 38.78 23.06 -0.98
N HIS A 426 37.87 23.25 -0.01
CA HIS A 426 37.81 24.51 0.74
C HIS A 426 38.96 24.74 1.73
N THR A 427 39.73 23.71 2.07
CA THR A 427 40.93 23.84 2.92
C THR A 427 42.18 24.08 2.07
N ALA A 428 42.24 23.51 0.86
CA ALA A 428 43.30 23.76 -0.12
C ALA A 428 43.23 25.19 -0.67
N GLU A 429 42.04 25.70 -1.00
CA GLU A 429 41.85 27.10 -1.46
C GLU A 429 42.24 28.15 -0.40
N LYS A 430 42.15 27.81 0.89
CA LYS A 430 42.60 28.69 1.99
C LYS A 430 44.10 28.62 2.27
N MET A 431 44.82 27.62 1.76
CA MET A 431 46.27 27.50 1.92
C MET A 431 47.03 28.08 0.71
N GLU A 432 46.41 28.22 -0.46
CA GLU A 432 47.04 28.82 -1.66
C GLU A 432 46.94 30.35 -1.76
N GLN A 433 46.30 31.05 -0.80
CA GLN A 433 46.24 32.54 -0.78
C GLN A 433 47.09 33.20 0.32
N LYS A 434 48.15 32.54 0.81
CA LYS A 434 49.16 33.18 1.69
C LYS A 434 50.58 32.78 1.33
N SER A 435 51.07 33.29 0.20
CA SER A 435 52.50 33.58 0.01
C SER A 435 52.65 34.61 -1.10
N ASP A 436 52.83 35.87 -0.70
CA ASP A 436 53.66 36.91 -1.36
C ASP A 436 53.18 38.29 -0.85
N ASP A 437 53.83 38.75 0.23
CA ASP A 437 54.40 40.11 0.32
C ASP A 437 54.85 40.41 1.75
N ASP A 438 56.17 40.58 1.91
CA ASP A 438 56.82 41.18 3.06
C ASP A 438 56.65 42.71 3.07
N LYS A 439 56.32 43.31 4.23
CA LYS A 439 57.19 44.26 4.98
C LYS A 439 56.42 45.18 5.94
N VAL A 440 56.88 45.14 7.20
CA VAL A 440 57.11 46.28 8.13
C VAL A 440 55.93 47.19 8.49
N TYR A 441 55.44 47.05 9.73
CA TYR A 441 55.48 48.13 10.75
C TYR A 441 55.26 47.53 12.15
N LEU A 442 56.17 47.86 13.07
CA LEU A 442 56.01 47.69 14.51
C LEU A 442 55.08 48.79 15.01
N ASP A 443 53.98 48.44 15.69
CA ASP A 443 53.58 49.22 16.87
C ASP A 443 52.76 48.39 17.87
N LYS A 444 52.97 48.73 19.14
CA LYS A 444 52.39 48.14 20.34
C LYS A 444 50.93 48.58 20.47
N ASN A 445 50.06 47.68 20.95
CA ASN A 445 49.21 47.97 22.12
C ASN A 445 48.48 46.71 22.60
N GLN A 446 48.65 46.43 23.89
CA GLN A 446 47.79 45.58 24.71
C GLN A 446 46.55 46.39 25.09
N THR A 447 45.33 45.86 24.92
CA THR A 447 44.36 45.68 26.02
C THR A 447 43.12 44.91 25.58
N GLU A 448 42.70 44.08 26.52
CA GLU A 448 41.45 43.33 26.70
C GLU A 448 40.19 43.82 25.98
N ASN A 449 39.43 42.90 25.37
CA ASN A 449 38.06 42.65 25.84
C ASN A 449 37.48 41.32 25.33
N LYS A 450 36.98 40.56 26.30
CA LYS A 450 36.11 39.39 26.15
C LYS A 450 34.68 39.86 25.90
N ASN A 451 33.99 39.23 24.94
CA ASN A 451 32.67 38.60 25.09
C ASN A 451 31.95 38.56 23.75
N GLY A 452 31.77 37.35 23.24
CA GLY A 452 30.89 37.04 22.12
C GLY A 452 29.43 37.06 22.58
N GLY A 453 28.62 37.85 21.88
CA GLY A 453 27.16 37.81 21.93
C GLY A 453 26.64 36.83 20.88
N SER A 454 25.91 35.83 21.35
CA SER A 454 25.17 34.82 20.61
C SER A 454 24.04 35.41 19.76
N THR A 455 23.99 35.10 18.48
CA THR A 455 22.79 35.24 17.64
C THR A 455 21.88 34.04 17.86
N GLU A 456 20.72 34.30 18.47
CA GLU A 456 19.63 33.38 18.75
C GLU A 456 19.05 32.80 17.44
N SER A 457 19.10 31.47 17.33
CA SER A 457 18.35 30.71 16.34
C SER A 457 16.94 30.44 16.86
N ASN A 458 15.93 30.84 16.07
CA ASN A 458 14.51 30.56 16.24
C ASN A 458 14.24 29.08 16.64
N ILE A 459 14.02 28.85 17.93
CA ILE A 459 13.44 27.61 18.44
C ILE A 459 11.94 27.67 18.16
N LYS A 460 11.47 26.75 17.31
CA LYS A 460 10.04 26.49 17.11
C LYS A 460 9.48 26.04 18.46
N VAL A 461 8.81 26.96 19.15
CA VAL A 461 8.17 26.72 20.45
C VAL A 461 7.16 25.58 20.28
N GLU A 462 7.46 24.41 20.85
CA GLU A 462 6.49 23.33 21.00
C GLU A 462 5.27 23.88 21.73
N SER A 463 4.09 23.78 21.11
CA SER A 463 2.84 24.25 21.68
C SER A 463 2.58 23.49 22.98
N LYS A 464 2.42 24.23 24.09
CA LYS A 464 2.23 23.70 25.46
C LYS A 464 0.97 22.84 25.68
N ASP A 465 0.16 22.61 24.64
CA ASP A 465 -1.18 22.04 24.75
C ASP A 465 -1.32 20.63 24.16
N GLU A 466 -0.23 19.95 23.79
CA GLU A 466 -0.27 18.57 23.30
C GLU A 466 -0.20 17.53 24.44
N TRP A 467 -1.27 16.76 24.62
CA TRP A 467 -1.39 15.68 25.60
C TRP A 467 -1.31 14.31 24.94
N ARG A 468 -0.60 13.37 25.54
CA ARG A 468 -0.65 11.94 25.23
C ARG A 468 -1.47 11.22 26.29
N ILE A 469 -2.31 10.27 25.88
CA ILE A 469 -3.19 9.52 26.78
C ILE A 469 -2.84 8.04 26.75
N ALA A 470 -2.84 7.38 27.90
CA ALA A 470 -2.72 5.93 28.00
C ALA A 470 -3.94 5.31 28.69
N VAL A 471 -4.50 4.27 28.09
CA VAL A 471 -5.66 3.50 28.58
C VAL A 471 -5.27 2.03 28.59
N ASP A 472 -5.40 1.36 29.74
CA ASP A 472 -5.05 -0.05 29.93
C ASP A 472 -3.63 -0.40 29.41
N GLY A 473 -2.67 0.50 29.64
CA GLY A 473 -1.28 0.34 29.24
C GLY A 473 -0.98 0.57 27.75
N LYS A 474 -1.99 0.92 26.92
CA LYS A 474 -1.80 1.33 25.52
C LYS A 474 -1.79 2.84 25.41
N GLN A 475 -0.81 3.38 24.67
CA GLN A 475 -0.69 4.81 24.43
C GLN A 475 -1.45 5.22 23.16
N TYR A 476 -2.12 6.35 23.22
CA TYR A 476 -2.90 6.98 22.16
C TYR A 476 -2.34 8.38 21.91
N GLY A 477 -2.50 8.88 20.67
CA GLY A 477 -1.76 9.99 20.07
C GLY A 477 -1.75 11.33 20.81
N THR A 478 -1.25 12.37 20.14
CA THR A 478 -1.26 13.73 20.68
C THR A 478 -2.65 14.35 20.50
N PHE A 479 -3.21 14.84 21.59
CA PHE A 479 -4.51 15.48 21.65
C PHE A 479 -4.37 16.89 22.22
N ASP A 480 -5.05 17.87 21.62
CA ASP A 480 -5.27 19.14 22.29
C ASP A 480 -6.41 19.03 23.32
N SER A 481 -6.50 20.00 24.23
CA SER A 481 -7.53 20.02 25.28
C SER A 481 -8.97 19.98 24.72
N LYS A 482 -9.19 20.54 23.54
CA LYS A 482 -10.51 20.56 22.87
C LYS A 482 -10.91 19.16 22.40
N SER A 483 -9.97 18.41 21.82
CA SER A 483 -10.14 17.04 21.34
C SER A 483 -10.37 16.07 22.49
N LEU A 484 -9.62 16.23 23.59
CA LEU A 484 -9.84 15.47 24.83
C LEU A 484 -11.24 15.70 25.39
N LYS A 485 -11.68 16.95 25.49
CA LYS A 485 -13.03 17.28 25.97
C LYS A 485 -14.12 16.61 25.12
N SER A 486 -13.97 16.63 23.79
CA SER A 486 -14.92 15.97 22.88
C SER A 486 -15.01 14.46 23.12
N ARG A 487 -13.87 13.79 23.33
CA ARG A 487 -13.81 12.34 23.55
C ARG A 487 -14.32 11.90 24.93
N ILE A 488 -14.15 12.75 25.93
CA ILE A 488 -14.74 12.55 27.26
C ILE A 488 -16.26 12.68 27.17
N ASN A 489 -16.74 13.74 26.52
CA ASN A 489 -18.18 14.00 26.38
C ASN A 489 -18.90 12.94 25.54
N SER A 490 -18.22 12.31 24.57
CA SER A 490 -18.78 11.21 23.78
C SER A 490 -18.75 9.85 24.49
N GLY A 491 -18.09 9.74 25.64
CA GLY A 491 -17.86 8.46 26.34
C GLY A 491 -16.81 7.55 25.69
N GLU A 492 -16.13 8.03 24.63
CA GLU A 492 -15.04 7.29 23.97
C GLU A 492 -13.80 7.17 24.90
N LEU A 493 -13.62 8.14 25.80
CA LEU A 493 -12.55 8.14 26.79
C LEU A 493 -13.12 8.07 28.22
N LYS A 494 -12.96 6.92 28.88
CA LYS A 494 -13.31 6.71 30.30
C LYS A 494 -12.18 7.16 31.21
N VAL A 495 -12.34 8.33 31.83
CA VAL A 495 -11.26 9.04 32.55
C VAL A 495 -10.75 8.33 33.80
N GLU A 496 -11.50 7.37 34.36
CA GLU A 496 -11.20 6.69 35.62
C GLU A 496 -9.95 5.80 35.52
N ASN A 497 -9.68 5.25 34.34
CA ASN A 497 -8.55 4.34 34.08
C ASN A 497 -7.51 4.95 33.13
N CYS A 498 -7.53 6.27 32.93
CA CYS A 498 -6.64 6.98 32.03
C CYS A 498 -5.42 7.56 32.75
N TYR A 499 -4.27 7.52 32.06
CA TYR A 499 -3.08 8.30 32.41
C TYR A 499 -2.82 9.32 31.30
N ALA A 500 -2.27 10.47 31.65
CA ALA A 500 -1.90 11.50 30.70
C ALA A 500 -0.46 11.98 30.92
N TRP A 501 0.16 12.43 29.84
CA TRP A 501 1.52 12.97 29.83
C TRP A 501 1.64 14.06 28.77
N ARG A 502 2.44 15.09 29.01
CA ARG A 502 2.79 16.11 28.01
C ARG A 502 4.28 16.48 28.12
N PRO A 503 4.89 17.07 27.08
CA PRO A 503 6.25 17.59 27.17
C PRO A 503 6.45 18.47 28.41
N GLY A 504 7.47 18.16 29.21
CA GLY A 504 7.77 18.84 30.48
C GLY A 504 7.29 18.12 31.75
N MET A 505 6.48 17.06 31.63
CA MET A 505 6.17 16.17 32.77
C MET A 505 7.24 15.09 32.94
N SER A 506 7.64 14.80 34.18
CA SER A 506 8.64 13.78 34.50
C SER A 506 8.12 12.35 34.38
N GLU A 507 6.81 12.15 34.53
CA GLU A 507 6.16 10.83 34.49
C GLU A 507 4.69 10.92 34.04
N TRP A 508 4.12 9.79 33.68
CA TRP A 508 2.68 9.68 33.37
C TRP A 508 1.89 9.86 34.66
N MET A 509 0.94 10.79 34.66
CA MET A 509 0.08 11.03 35.83
C MET A 509 -1.35 10.53 35.56
N PRO A 510 -2.05 9.99 36.56
CA PRO A 510 -3.47 9.68 36.42
C PRO A 510 -4.26 10.90 35.94
N PHE A 511 -5.16 10.71 34.97
CA PHE A 511 -5.87 11.81 34.29
C PHE A 511 -6.56 12.76 35.27
N LEU A 512 -7.19 12.20 36.31
CA LEU A 512 -7.92 12.94 37.35
C LEU A 512 -7.02 13.72 38.33
N GLN A 513 -5.71 13.47 38.35
CA GLN A 513 -4.74 14.17 39.21
C GLN A 513 -4.15 15.42 38.56
N ILE A 514 -4.42 15.64 37.27
CA ILE A 514 -3.93 16.81 36.53
C ILE A 514 -5.04 17.87 36.53
N GLU A 515 -4.85 18.95 37.29
CA GLU A 515 -5.88 19.97 37.54
C GLU A 515 -6.42 20.60 36.23
N GLU A 516 -5.55 20.80 35.24
CA GLU A 516 -5.90 21.32 33.92
C GLU A 516 -6.87 20.39 33.17
N LEU A 517 -6.66 19.07 33.23
CA LEU A 517 -7.52 18.08 32.57
C LEU A 517 -8.79 17.79 33.36
N LYS A 518 -8.72 17.86 34.70
CA LYS A 518 -9.87 17.72 35.59
C LYS A 518 -10.95 18.78 35.29
N SER A 519 -10.54 19.99 34.95
CA SER A 519 -11.44 21.08 34.54
C SER A 519 -12.28 20.78 33.29
N LEU A 520 -11.86 19.83 32.46
CA LEU A 520 -12.60 19.41 31.26
C LEU A 520 -13.85 18.61 31.60
N ILE A 521 -13.85 17.93 32.75
CA ILE A 521 -14.95 17.08 33.23
C ILE A 521 -16.04 17.93 33.91
N SER A 522 -15.64 18.97 34.66
CA SER A 522 -16.56 19.76 35.49
C SER A 522 -17.48 20.73 34.73
N ASN A 523 -17.35 20.83 33.41
CA ASN A 523 -18.13 21.74 32.57
C ASN A 523 -19.18 21.04 31.70
N SER A 524 -19.50 19.77 31.96
CA SER A 524 -20.65 19.10 31.36
C SER A 524 -21.92 19.52 32.11
N GLY A 525 -22.52 20.64 31.69
CA GLY A 525 -23.81 21.14 32.17
C GLY A 525 -24.98 20.23 31.75
N PHE A 526 -24.99 18.98 32.22
CA PHE A 526 -26.17 18.14 32.22
C PHE A 526 -26.87 18.33 33.58
N GLU A 527 -27.82 19.27 33.63
CA GLU A 527 -28.87 19.21 34.65
C GLU A 527 -29.67 17.92 34.41
N ALA A 528 -29.62 17.00 35.38
CA ALA A 528 -30.38 15.76 35.32
C ALA A 528 -31.89 16.08 35.34
N PRO A 529 -32.70 15.54 34.41
CA PRO A 529 -34.15 15.62 34.52
C PRO A 529 -34.63 14.84 35.76
N PRO A 530 -35.72 15.26 36.41
CA PRO A 530 -36.22 14.63 37.63
C PRO A 530 -36.61 13.18 37.38
N LEU A 531 -36.23 12.30 38.31
CA LEU A 531 -36.55 10.87 38.29
C LEU A 531 -38.07 10.65 38.29
N PRO A 532 -38.61 9.77 37.42
CA PRO A 532 -39.97 9.25 37.56
C PRO A 532 -40.03 8.11 38.59
N ASP A 533 -41.18 8.04 39.26
CA ASP A 533 -41.46 7.24 40.46
C ASP A 533 -41.24 5.73 40.33
N GLU A 534 -40.92 5.14 41.49
CA GLU A 534 -40.60 3.75 41.77
C GLU A 534 -41.68 2.76 41.27
N ILE A 535 -41.26 1.78 40.46
CA ILE A 535 -41.99 0.52 40.28
C ILE A 535 -41.22 -0.59 40.99
N ASN A 536 -41.85 -1.09 42.06
CA ASN A 536 -41.55 -2.32 42.76
C ASN A 536 -41.33 -3.51 41.80
N MET A 537 -40.18 -4.17 41.89
CA MET A 537 -40.09 -5.60 41.62
C MET A 537 -39.15 -6.28 42.62
N SER A 538 -39.76 -6.84 43.65
CA SER A 538 -39.23 -7.93 44.45
C SER A 538 -39.59 -9.27 43.80
N SER A 539 -38.61 -10.13 43.54
CA SER A 539 -38.73 -11.58 43.79
C SER A 539 -37.42 -12.30 43.45
N GLN A 540 -36.90 -13.01 44.45
CA GLN A 540 -35.92 -14.10 44.31
C GLN A 540 -36.46 -15.18 43.35
N ASN A 541 -35.59 -15.83 42.57
CA ASN A 541 -35.79 -17.23 42.12
C ASN A 541 -34.49 -17.82 41.52
N ASP A 542 -34.35 -19.13 41.70
CA ASP A 542 -33.22 -19.99 41.37
C ASP A 542 -32.61 -19.76 39.98
N LYS A 543 -31.27 -19.61 39.92
CA LYS A 543 -30.49 -19.56 38.67
C LYS A 543 -30.52 -20.92 37.97
N LYS A 544 -31.58 -21.17 37.22
CA LYS A 544 -31.55 -22.12 36.10
C LYS A 544 -30.66 -21.48 35.03
N THR A 545 -29.48 -22.03 34.81
CA THR A 545 -28.62 -21.60 33.70
C THR A 545 -29.30 -22.06 32.41
N ASP A 546 -30.05 -21.16 31.78
CA ASP A 546 -30.70 -21.44 30.50
C ASP A 546 -29.61 -21.74 29.47
N LYS A 547 -29.57 -23.00 29.02
CA LYS A 547 -28.66 -23.44 27.96
C LYS A 547 -29.06 -22.75 26.66
N ILE A 548 -28.07 -22.25 25.92
CA ILE A 548 -28.27 -21.60 24.63
C ILE A 548 -28.56 -22.68 23.57
N ASP A 549 -29.72 -22.61 22.91
CA ASP A 549 -30.04 -23.49 21.79
C ASP A 549 -29.27 -23.04 20.53
N ILE A 550 -28.22 -23.78 20.17
CA ILE A 550 -27.32 -23.37 19.07
C ILE A 550 -28.05 -23.22 17.73
N ASN A 551 -29.12 -23.98 17.54
CA ASN A 551 -29.87 -24.03 16.29
C ASN A 551 -30.87 -22.87 16.16
N ASN A 552 -31.18 -22.18 17.26
CA ASN A 552 -32.21 -21.12 17.31
C ASN A 552 -31.71 -19.79 17.92
N CYS A 553 -30.54 -19.77 18.55
CA CYS A 553 -30.00 -18.60 19.25
C CYS A 553 -29.71 -17.39 18.36
N SER A 554 -29.68 -16.20 18.97
CA SER A 554 -29.30 -14.95 18.32
C SER A 554 -27.77 -14.79 18.23
N LEU A 555 -27.32 -13.75 17.53
CA LEU A 555 -25.90 -13.40 17.49
C LEU A 555 -25.36 -13.05 18.89
N ASP A 556 -26.16 -12.34 19.70
CA ASP A 556 -25.75 -11.91 21.03
C ASP A 556 -25.62 -13.09 21.99
N ASP A 557 -26.52 -14.08 21.88
CA ASP A 557 -26.41 -15.33 22.63
C ASP A 557 -25.11 -16.07 22.31
N LEU A 558 -24.73 -16.13 21.03
CA LEU A 558 -23.47 -16.74 20.61
C LEU A 558 -22.27 -15.97 21.16
N LEU A 559 -22.30 -14.65 21.15
CA LEU A 559 -21.21 -13.81 21.67
C LEU A 559 -21.01 -13.93 23.19
N ASN A 560 -22.02 -14.42 23.93
CA ASN A 560 -21.93 -14.69 25.37
C ASN A 560 -21.23 -16.03 25.71
N LEU A 561 -20.79 -16.81 24.71
CA LEU A 561 -20.01 -18.03 24.93
C LEU A 561 -18.50 -17.71 24.97
N ASP A 562 -17.79 -18.24 25.97
CA ASP A 562 -16.39 -17.87 26.28
C ASP A 562 -15.39 -18.11 25.13
N CYS A 563 -15.69 -19.02 24.19
CA CYS A 563 -14.84 -19.31 23.03
C CYS A 563 -15.37 -18.72 21.70
N MET A 564 -16.40 -17.89 21.75
CA MET A 564 -16.99 -17.25 20.59
C MET A 564 -16.44 -15.85 20.38
N ASN A 565 -16.16 -15.55 19.12
CA ASN A 565 -15.91 -14.20 18.64
C ASN A 565 -16.86 -13.94 17.47
N LEU A 566 -16.98 -12.68 17.05
CA LEU A 566 -17.91 -12.27 15.99
C LEU A 566 -17.79 -13.12 14.71
N LYS A 567 -16.56 -13.54 14.35
CA LYS A 567 -16.30 -14.38 13.17
C LYS A 567 -16.91 -15.77 13.33
N ASN A 568 -16.67 -16.43 14.47
CA ASN A 568 -17.20 -17.77 14.74
C ASN A 568 -18.72 -17.76 14.87
N SER A 569 -19.28 -16.73 15.53
CA SER A 569 -20.74 -16.59 15.67
C SER A 569 -21.43 -16.41 14.32
N LYS A 570 -20.87 -15.59 13.42
CA LYS A 570 -21.40 -15.43 12.06
C LYS A 570 -21.32 -16.72 11.24
N LEU A 571 -20.21 -17.46 11.34
CA LEU A 571 -20.05 -18.73 10.63
C LEU A 571 -21.13 -19.75 11.03
N ILE A 572 -21.54 -19.82 12.29
CA ILE A 572 -22.64 -20.66 12.76
C ILE A 572 -23.98 -20.20 12.16
N LEU A 573 -24.26 -18.90 12.18
CA LEU A 573 -25.50 -18.34 11.61
C LEU A 573 -25.59 -18.58 10.09
N ASP A 574 -24.48 -18.45 9.37
CA ASP A 574 -24.44 -18.70 7.93
C ASP A 574 -24.68 -20.18 7.62
N LYS A 575 -24.10 -21.09 8.41
CA LYS A 575 -24.37 -22.52 8.27
C LYS A 575 -25.82 -22.89 8.57
N ARG A 576 -26.45 -22.24 9.55
CA ARG A 576 -27.90 -22.40 9.80
C ARG A 576 -28.74 -21.94 8.61
N LYS A 577 -28.39 -20.82 7.98
CA LYS A 577 -29.06 -20.33 6.76
C LYS A 577 -28.90 -21.29 5.58
N ASP A 578 -27.75 -21.95 5.48
CA ASP A 578 -27.48 -23.01 4.50
C ASP A 578 -28.25 -24.33 4.80
N GLY A 579 -29.05 -24.37 5.87
CA GLY A 579 -29.81 -25.54 6.30
C GLY A 579 -29.02 -26.55 7.13
N MET A 580 -27.82 -26.21 7.57
CA MET A 580 -27.04 -27.05 8.48
C MET A 580 -27.67 -27.02 9.88
N VAL A 581 -27.93 -28.20 10.44
CA VAL A 581 -28.41 -28.38 11.81
C VAL A 581 -27.30 -29.01 12.63
N PHE A 582 -26.95 -28.38 13.76
CA PHE A 582 -25.97 -28.93 14.68
C PHE A 582 -26.65 -29.95 15.60
N ASN A 583 -26.11 -31.16 15.67
CA ASN A 583 -26.66 -32.25 16.46
C ASN A 583 -25.88 -32.48 17.75
N SER A 584 -24.67 -31.93 17.84
CA SER A 584 -23.74 -32.16 18.94
C SER A 584 -22.78 -30.99 19.11
N VAL A 585 -22.15 -30.90 20.28
CA VAL A 585 -21.11 -29.88 20.52
C VAL A 585 -19.85 -30.16 19.70
N GLU A 586 -19.65 -31.42 19.31
CA GLU A 586 -18.60 -31.86 18.41
C GLU A 586 -18.78 -31.27 17.01
N ASP A 587 -20.01 -31.14 16.50
CA ASP A 587 -20.29 -30.50 15.20
C ASP A 587 -19.85 -29.02 15.22
N VAL A 588 -20.15 -28.33 16.32
CA VAL A 588 -19.75 -26.93 16.54
C VAL A 588 -18.23 -26.83 16.65
N GLY A 589 -17.62 -27.72 17.43
CA GLY A 589 -16.17 -27.80 17.61
C GLY A 589 -15.42 -28.06 16.30
N GLN A 590 -15.95 -28.96 15.46
CA GLN A 590 -15.36 -29.27 14.15
C GLN A 590 -15.50 -28.09 13.18
N LEU A 591 -16.67 -27.46 13.11
CA LEU A 591 -16.89 -26.29 12.25
C LEU A 591 -15.94 -25.14 12.59
N LEU A 592 -15.75 -24.89 13.89
CA LEU A 592 -14.95 -23.79 14.40
C LEU A 592 -13.47 -24.15 14.64
N GLN A 593 -13.07 -25.41 14.40
CA GLN A 593 -11.72 -25.92 14.67
C GLN A 593 -11.27 -25.68 16.13
N LEU A 594 -12.19 -25.87 17.09
CA LEU A 594 -11.92 -25.69 18.51
C LEU A 594 -11.01 -26.79 19.06
N LYS A 595 -10.15 -26.43 20.01
CA LYS A 595 -9.37 -27.42 20.76
C LYS A 595 -10.27 -28.19 21.73
N PRO A 596 -9.91 -29.43 22.14
CA PRO A 596 -10.76 -30.26 23.01
C PRO A 596 -11.23 -29.58 24.30
N HIS A 597 -10.39 -28.78 24.97
CA HIS A 597 -10.79 -28.06 26.19
C HIS A 597 -11.84 -26.97 25.92
N GLN A 598 -11.76 -26.29 24.77
CA GLN A 598 -12.74 -25.26 24.38
C GLN A 598 -14.09 -25.89 24.03
N VAL A 599 -14.09 -27.10 23.44
CA VAL A 599 -15.32 -27.87 23.18
C VAL A 599 -15.99 -28.24 24.51
N GLU A 600 -15.20 -28.59 25.52
CA GLU A 600 -15.73 -28.93 26.84
C GLU A 600 -16.30 -27.70 27.58
N GLU A 601 -15.67 -26.53 27.46
CA GLU A 601 -16.16 -25.27 28.05
C GLU A 601 -17.56 -24.87 27.55
N ILE A 602 -17.89 -25.13 26.27
CA ILE A 602 -19.20 -24.82 25.71
C ILE A 602 -20.23 -25.96 25.85
N ARG A 603 -19.79 -27.18 26.18
CA ARG A 603 -20.68 -28.36 26.30
C ARG A 603 -21.78 -28.14 27.33
N GLU A 604 -21.45 -27.51 28.45
CA GLU A 604 -22.40 -27.25 29.53
C GLU A 604 -23.38 -26.11 29.20
N LYS A 605 -22.98 -25.21 28.30
CA LYS A 605 -23.71 -23.98 27.94
C LYS A 605 -24.65 -24.16 26.74
N LEU A 606 -24.45 -25.20 25.94
CA LEU A 606 -25.23 -25.43 24.72
C LEU A 606 -26.34 -26.47 24.88
N SER A 607 -27.42 -26.27 24.13
CA SER A 607 -28.47 -27.23 23.86
C SER A 607 -28.70 -27.38 22.35
N PHE A 608 -29.24 -28.53 21.95
CA PHE A 608 -29.39 -28.94 20.55
C PHE A 608 -30.84 -29.38 20.29
N ASN A 609 -31.79 -28.47 20.52
CA ASN A 609 -33.20 -28.84 20.39
C ASN A 609 -33.54 -29.04 18.91
N LYS A 610 -34.07 -30.21 18.56
CA LYS A 610 -34.40 -30.57 17.17
C LYS A 610 -35.81 -30.12 16.77
N ASN A 611 -36.64 -29.74 17.74
CA ASN A 611 -38.09 -29.71 17.54
C ASN A 611 -38.65 -28.41 16.96
N ASP A 612 -37.85 -27.35 16.81
CA ASP A 612 -38.34 -26.02 16.40
C ASP A 612 -37.70 -25.47 15.12
N PHE A 613 -37.09 -26.30 14.27
CA PHE A 613 -36.63 -25.85 12.96
C PHE A 613 -37.85 -25.59 12.04
N ASN A 614 -38.50 -24.44 12.22
CA ASN A 614 -39.59 -23.96 11.37
C ASN A 614 -39.05 -23.76 9.95
N LEU A 615 -39.38 -24.71 9.08
CA LEU A 615 -39.02 -24.80 7.66
C LEU A 615 -39.70 -23.72 6.78
N GLU A 616 -40.17 -22.61 7.33
CA GLU A 616 -40.86 -21.57 6.55
C GLU A 616 -39.96 -20.78 5.60
N TYR A 617 -38.63 -20.94 5.66
CA TYR A 617 -37.71 -20.10 4.89
C TYR A 617 -37.24 -20.65 3.53
N ASN A 618 -37.68 -21.82 3.06
CA ASN A 618 -37.24 -22.33 1.75
C ASN A 618 -38.31 -23.16 1.01
N ASN A 619 -39.35 -22.51 0.50
CA ASN A 619 -40.13 -23.03 -0.63
C ASN A 619 -39.59 -22.42 -1.93
N GLY A 620 -38.57 -23.06 -2.53
CA GLY A 620 -38.05 -22.56 -3.80
C GLY A 620 -36.85 -23.26 -4.43
N LYS A 621 -36.71 -24.59 -4.31
CA LYS A 621 -36.04 -25.49 -5.30
C LYS A 621 -35.74 -26.85 -4.67
N LYS A 622 -36.47 -27.88 -5.10
CA LYS A 622 -36.03 -29.27 -4.94
C LYS A 622 -35.30 -29.68 -6.21
N GLU A 623 -33.97 -29.83 -6.12
CA GLU A 623 -33.24 -30.67 -7.07
C GLU A 623 -33.04 -32.05 -6.44
N SER A 624 -33.62 -33.06 -7.06
CA SER A 624 -33.43 -34.47 -6.70
C SER A 624 -32.07 -34.95 -7.17
N HIS A 625 -31.23 -35.44 -6.25
CA HIS A 625 -30.09 -36.29 -6.57
C HIS A 625 -30.24 -37.62 -5.83
N SER A 626 -30.92 -38.57 -6.46
CA SER A 626 -30.82 -39.99 -6.11
C SER A 626 -29.56 -40.57 -6.76
N ARG A 627 -28.57 -40.94 -5.95
CA ARG A 627 -27.49 -41.86 -6.37
C ARG A 627 -28.01 -43.29 -6.27
N LEU A 628 -28.13 -43.95 -7.41
CA LEU A 628 -28.14 -45.41 -7.50
C LEU A 628 -26.74 -45.92 -7.15
N ILE A 629 -26.67 -46.81 -6.17
CA ILE A 629 -25.54 -47.72 -5.96
C ILE A 629 -26.02 -49.06 -6.51
N ASP A 630 -25.47 -49.48 -7.64
CA ASP A 630 -25.62 -50.86 -8.11
C ASP A 630 -24.64 -51.76 -7.33
N TYR A 631 -25.16 -52.92 -6.91
CA TYR A 631 -24.44 -54.02 -6.27
C TYR A 631 -23.76 -54.91 -7.31
#